data_AF-A0AAD6DSY6-F1
#
_entry.id   AF-A0AAD6DSY6-F1
#
_cell.length_a   1.000
_cell.length_b   1.000
_cell.length_c   1.000
_cell.angle_alpha   90.00
_cell.angle_beta   90.00
_cell.angle_gamma   90.00
#
_symmetry.space_group_name_H-M   'P 1'
#
loop_
_entity.id
_entity.type
_entity.pdbx_description
1 polymer ?
#
loop_
_entity_poly.entity_id
_entity_poly.type
_entity_poly.pdbx_seq_one_letter_code
_entity_poly.pdbx_strand_id
1 'polypeptide(L)'
;MDDLPLILNLVEVTGPLQFNFPSEVFSTAPHYVNLKHNLRLLLSQDEESIEATKIAKAIIRESEKELREALASGNSPNDMIGVLSALELAFGWPKGIQILLQSGANPHCHFPSLALAEGEQYHASAALLLEAGCVIKVVDFVNNEQCNDGGKRRSLLVDHLAARRRRLCMLAESSLPLDQIPPLDGPPANICGALAAHGINVPIALHFEADSLGSTAIYKTGLASRSRHFAKVMNIMYEIGFHDIDLPDENGITPLMTLFNLYPGDAPVFIDCVAWLMSRGACIERKLPTSNAKVAHLLTAQFINRHIYHLILNSDGLDKDYRNWKNGVAELGDACFFVSPTQDCCVCACSPGGCTTLSVALRSIIFTAYLWRWRVTDDCLRKLILSLTVWQDSWPDFSRAVVRTLTFDALGLTHTCCTEIDEDGVFWPSVPKEGRDEIEVGRISDDQYFLVREFEELMEEMESKLDELGLPLEEFLDGYWYDRVIEHLSRRDRYDEEHVTEARKMGIFLEAEEFCIPNRLSLQFRSQVQELQDDSLLDGPK
;
A
#
# COMPACT_ATOMS: atom_id res chain seq x y z
N MET A 1 22.17 22.53 -24.17
CA MET A 1 22.66 21.56 -25.18
C MET A 1 23.13 20.32 -24.42
N ASP A 2 22.34 19.91 -23.42
CA ASP A 2 22.80 19.11 -22.27
C ASP A 2 22.06 17.75 -22.17
N ASP A 3 21.16 17.46 -23.12
CA ASP A 3 20.38 16.21 -23.22
C ASP A 3 20.92 15.21 -24.26
N LEU A 4 21.99 15.56 -24.98
CA LEU A 4 22.69 14.61 -25.85
C LEU A 4 23.30 13.36 -25.16
N PRO A 5 23.69 13.38 -23.86
CA PRO A 5 24.33 12.22 -23.22
C PRO A 5 23.47 10.95 -23.16
N LEU A 6 22.13 11.09 -23.17
CA LEU A 6 21.22 9.95 -23.10
C LEU A 6 21.14 9.17 -24.42
N ILE A 7 21.36 9.83 -25.56
CA ILE A 7 21.48 9.16 -26.85
C ILE A 7 22.90 8.58 -26.99
N LEU A 8 23.94 9.27 -26.53
CA LEU A 8 25.32 8.78 -26.62
C LEU A 8 25.58 7.51 -25.80
N ASN A 9 24.90 7.30 -24.66
CA ASN A 9 24.99 6.05 -23.90
C ASN A 9 24.22 4.87 -24.52
N LEU A 10 23.43 5.12 -25.57
CA LEU A 10 22.80 4.09 -26.42
C LEU A 10 23.54 3.92 -27.77
N VAL A 11 24.57 4.73 -28.03
CA VAL A 11 25.23 4.85 -29.34
C VAL A 11 26.72 4.55 -29.24
N GLU A 12 27.05 3.29 -29.06
CA GLU A 12 28.06 2.65 -29.92
C GLU A 12 27.31 1.68 -30.84
N VAL A 13 26.71 2.19 -31.92
CA VAL A 13 26.03 1.35 -32.91
C VAL A 13 26.74 1.50 -34.25
N THR A 14 27.51 0.49 -34.62
CA THR A 14 28.11 0.31 -35.95
C THR A 14 27.08 -0.16 -36.99
N GLY A 15 25.83 0.29 -36.88
CA GLY A 15 24.68 -0.14 -37.69
C GLY A 15 23.43 0.75 -37.49
N PRO A 16 22.33 0.51 -38.22
CA PRO A 16 21.10 1.29 -38.10
C PRO A 16 20.47 1.13 -36.71
N LEU A 17 19.89 2.22 -36.19
CA LEU A 17 19.20 2.20 -34.90
C LEU A 17 17.92 1.37 -35.02
N GLN A 18 17.89 0.25 -34.29
CA GLN A 18 16.66 -0.53 -34.15
C GLN A 18 15.69 0.20 -33.23
N PHE A 19 14.47 0.39 -33.72
CA PHE A 19 13.40 1.06 -33.00
C PHE A 19 12.79 0.15 -31.92
N ASN A 20 13.57 -0.17 -30.88
CA ASN A 20 13.14 -1.01 -29.77
C ASN A 20 13.32 -0.26 -28.45
N PHE A 21 12.22 0.09 -27.79
CA PHE A 21 12.25 0.91 -26.59
C PHE A 21 12.10 0.05 -25.34
N PRO A 22 12.98 0.17 -24.34
CA PRO A 22 12.73 -0.38 -23.02
C PRO A 22 11.50 0.29 -22.40
N SER A 23 10.64 -0.49 -21.76
CA SER A 23 9.42 0.01 -21.08
C SER A 23 9.70 1.12 -20.06
N GLU A 24 10.92 1.16 -19.52
CA GLU A 24 11.35 2.11 -18.50
C GLU A 24 11.58 3.54 -19.04
N VAL A 25 11.92 3.71 -20.33
CA VAL A 25 12.25 5.02 -20.94
C VAL A 25 11.00 5.90 -21.09
N PHE A 26 9.80 5.31 -21.11
CA PHE A 26 8.53 6.05 -21.22
C PHE A 26 7.94 6.49 -19.88
N SER A 27 8.66 6.26 -18.77
CA SER A 27 8.18 6.64 -17.44
C SER A 27 8.18 8.15 -17.19
N THR A 28 8.88 8.96 -18.00
CA THR A 28 8.85 10.43 -17.89
C THR A 28 8.70 11.11 -19.26
N ALA A 29 7.72 12.00 -19.42
CA ALA A 29 7.42 12.61 -20.72
C ALA A 29 8.50 13.53 -21.34
N PRO A 30 9.39 14.21 -20.57
CA PRO A 30 10.46 15.02 -21.17
C PRO A 30 11.36 14.19 -22.10
N HIS A 31 11.67 12.95 -21.74
CA HIS A 31 12.50 12.07 -22.56
C HIS A 31 11.83 11.74 -23.89
N TYR A 32 10.52 11.55 -23.91
CA TYR A 32 9.81 11.21 -25.13
C TYR A 32 9.72 12.37 -26.13
N VAL A 33 9.43 13.58 -25.66
CA VAL A 33 9.36 14.75 -26.55
C VAL A 33 10.72 14.99 -27.22
N ASN A 34 11.78 14.95 -26.42
CA ASN A 34 13.15 15.08 -26.89
C ASN A 34 13.52 13.95 -27.85
N LEU A 35 13.14 12.71 -27.53
CA LEU A 35 13.32 11.56 -28.39
C LEU A 35 12.62 11.73 -29.75
N LYS A 36 11.32 12.08 -29.78
CA LYS A 36 10.58 12.29 -31.04
C LYS A 36 11.22 13.40 -31.88
N HIS A 37 11.67 14.48 -31.24
CA HIS A 37 12.40 15.56 -31.90
C HIS A 37 13.73 15.08 -32.50
N ASN A 38 14.53 14.33 -31.74
CA ASN A 38 15.82 13.81 -32.19
C ASN A 38 15.66 12.79 -33.33
N LEU A 39 14.67 11.90 -33.24
CA LEU A 39 14.34 10.95 -34.29
C LEU A 39 13.91 11.67 -35.58
N ARG A 40 13.14 12.75 -35.46
CA ARG A 40 12.76 13.59 -36.61
C ARG A 40 13.97 14.24 -37.26
N LEU A 41 14.92 14.73 -36.47
CA LEU A 41 16.16 15.30 -36.97
C LEU A 41 16.99 14.24 -37.71
N LEU A 42 17.17 13.05 -37.13
CA LEU A 42 17.89 11.94 -37.77
C LEU A 42 17.23 11.51 -39.09
N LEU A 43 15.91 11.31 -39.10
CA LEU A 43 15.15 10.96 -40.30
C LEU A 43 15.17 12.03 -41.39
N SER A 44 15.50 13.29 -41.04
CA SER A 44 15.66 14.38 -42.00
C SER A 44 17.05 14.44 -42.63
N GLN A 45 18.05 13.86 -41.95
CA GLN A 45 19.44 13.79 -42.42
C GLN A 45 19.70 12.51 -43.21
N ASP A 46 19.24 11.37 -42.70
CA ASP A 46 19.42 10.06 -43.29
C ASP A 46 18.24 9.15 -42.96
N GLU A 47 17.47 8.76 -43.98
CA GLU A 47 16.32 7.89 -43.82
C GLU A 47 16.69 6.45 -43.45
N GLU A 48 17.89 6.00 -43.82
CA GLU A 48 18.37 4.64 -43.54
C GLU A 48 18.97 4.51 -42.13
N SER A 49 19.25 5.64 -41.46
CA SER A 49 19.80 5.67 -40.09
C SER A 49 18.88 5.03 -39.03
N ILE A 50 17.57 4.97 -39.30
CA ILE A 50 16.57 4.40 -38.39
C ILE A 50 15.84 3.26 -39.09
N GLU A 51 15.97 2.06 -38.52
CA GLU A 51 15.22 0.88 -38.94
C GLU A 51 13.84 0.90 -38.28
N ALA A 52 12.83 1.38 -39.01
CA ALA A 52 11.44 1.46 -38.55
C ALA A 52 10.46 1.28 -39.72
N THR A 53 9.22 0.92 -39.40
CA THR A 53 8.14 0.77 -40.39
C THR A 53 7.82 2.11 -41.07
N LYS A 54 7.27 2.05 -42.30
CA LYS A 54 6.90 3.27 -43.05
C LYS A 54 5.92 4.16 -42.28
N ILE A 55 4.95 3.53 -41.61
CA ILE A 55 3.98 4.23 -40.76
C ILE A 55 4.67 4.93 -39.58
N ALA A 56 5.63 4.29 -38.92
CA ALA A 56 6.40 4.90 -37.83
C ALA A 56 7.20 6.12 -38.30
N LYS A 57 7.94 5.99 -39.41
CA LYS A 57 8.71 7.09 -40.00
C LYS A 57 7.82 8.29 -40.35
N ALA A 58 6.65 8.02 -40.95
CA ALA A 58 5.67 9.05 -41.28
C ALA A 58 5.15 9.79 -40.04
N ILE A 59 4.87 9.07 -38.94
CA ILE A 59 4.41 9.66 -37.68
C ILE A 59 5.49 10.51 -37.02
N ILE A 60 6.74 10.04 -36.99
CA ILE A 60 7.87 10.78 -36.40
C ILE A 60 8.10 12.09 -37.17
N ARG A 61 8.03 12.04 -38.51
CA ARG A 61 8.12 13.21 -39.40
C ARG A 61 6.89 14.11 -39.37
N GLU A 62 5.79 13.65 -38.79
CA GLU A 62 4.48 14.34 -38.83
C GLU A 62 4.02 14.64 -40.27
N SER A 63 4.31 13.72 -41.19
CA SER A 63 4.01 13.83 -42.63
C SER A 63 2.64 13.20 -42.94
N GLU A 64 1.62 14.04 -43.14
CA GLU A 64 0.27 13.58 -43.48
C GLU A 64 0.24 12.73 -44.76
N LYS A 65 1.04 13.13 -45.76
CA LYS A 65 1.12 12.45 -47.06
C LYS A 65 1.71 11.05 -46.90
N GLU A 66 2.89 10.95 -46.29
CA GLU A 66 3.55 9.65 -46.07
C GLU A 66 2.70 8.73 -45.19
N LEU A 67 2.00 9.28 -44.19
CA LEU A 67 1.13 8.48 -43.33
C LEU A 67 -0.02 7.87 -44.13
N ARG A 68 -0.69 8.66 -44.98
CA ARG A 68 -1.77 8.17 -45.85
C ARG A 68 -1.26 7.15 -46.87
N GLU A 69 -0.08 7.37 -47.45
CA GLU A 69 0.54 6.43 -48.38
C GLU A 69 0.91 5.11 -47.68
N ALA A 70 1.46 5.17 -46.47
CA ALA A 70 1.79 3.99 -45.67
C ALA A 70 0.53 3.17 -45.36
N LEU A 71 -0.55 3.81 -44.92
CA LEU A 71 -1.84 3.17 -44.66
C LEU A 71 -2.46 2.57 -45.93
N ALA A 72 -2.41 3.32 -47.05
CA ALA A 72 -2.92 2.84 -48.35
C ALA A 72 -2.11 1.65 -48.90
N SER A 73 -0.81 1.55 -48.54
CA SER A 73 0.05 0.42 -48.92
C SER A 73 -0.16 -0.85 -48.08
N GLY A 74 -1.15 -0.86 -47.19
CA GLY A 74 -1.54 -2.01 -46.39
C GLY A 74 -0.90 -2.10 -45.00
N ASN A 75 -0.19 -1.05 -44.53
CA ASN A 75 0.22 -0.99 -43.12
C ASN A 75 -1.04 -0.83 -42.27
N SER A 76 -1.19 -1.65 -41.23
CA SER A 76 -2.35 -1.54 -40.36
C SER A 76 -2.14 -0.40 -39.37
N PRO A 77 -3.14 0.47 -39.14
CA PRO A 77 -3.03 1.54 -38.14
C PRO A 77 -3.01 1.01 -36.70
N ASN A 78 -3.23 -0.30 -36.52
CA ASN A 78 -3.23 -1.00 -35.23
C ASN A 78 -1.94 -1.79 -35.00
N ASP A 79 -0.99 -1.76 -35.94
CA ASP A 79 0.28 -2.45 -35.78
C ASP A 79 1.09 -1.76 -34.67
N MET A 80 1.69 -2.58 -33.80
CA MET A 80 2.57 -2.08 -32.75
C MET A 80 3.90 -1.62 -33.34
N ILE A 81 4.36 -0.45 -32.91
CA ILE A 81 5.64 0.15 -33.26
C ILE A 81 6.53 0.03 -32.03
N GLY A 82 7.23 -1.11 -31.92
CA GLY A 82 7.88 -1.51 -30.67
C GLY A 82 6.83 -1.83 -29.61
N VAL A 83 6.86 -1.09 -28.50
CA VAL A 83 5.88 -1.21 -27.40
C VAL A 83 4.73 -0.21 -27.48
N LEU A 84 4.74 0.69 -28.46
CA LEU A 84 3.72 1.74 -28.63
C LEU A 84 2.78 1.42 -29.77
N SER A 85 1.51 1.77 -29.63
CA SER A 85 0.58 1.87 -30.75
C SER A 85 0.90 3.07 -31.63
N ALA A 86 0.39 3.07 -32.87
CA ALA A 86 0.51 4.22 -33.77
C ALA A 86 -0.14 5.49 -33.19
N LEU A 87 -1.23 5.34 -32.42
CA LEU A 87 -1.90 6.45 -31.74
C LEU A 87 -1.04 7.04 -30.61
N GLU A 88 -0.39 6.22 -29.79
CA GLU A 88 0.54 6.69 -28.77
C GLU A 88 1.75 7.40 -29.39
N LEU A 89 2.30 6.83 -30.48
CA LEU A 89 3.43 7.45 -31.19
C LEU A 89 3.07 8.82 -31.78
N ALA A 90 1.84 8.94 -32.30
CA ALA A 90 1.30 10.17 -32.90
C ALA A 90 0.82 11.20 -31.86
N PHE A 91 0.86 10.90 -30.56
CA PHE A 91 0.43 11.85 -29.54
C PHE A 91 1.24 13.15 -29.60
N GLY A 92 0.56 14.30 -29.52
CA GLY A 92 1.14 15.62 -29.81
C GLY A 92 1.06 16.05 -31.28
N TRP A 93 0.55 15.19 -32.17
CA TRP A 93 0.25 15.52 -33.57
C TRP A 93 -1.24 15.25 -33.86
N PRO A 94 -2.15 16.20 -33.55
CA PRO A 94 -3.61 16.01 -33.65
C PRO A 94 -4.07 15.54 -35.03
N LYS A 95 -3.43 16.04 -36.10
CA LYS A 95 -3.79 15.67 -37.46
C LYS A 95 -3.42 14.23 -37.80
N GLY A 96 -2.31 13.73 -37.29
CA GLY A 96 -1.93 12.32 -37.38
C GLY A 96 -2.91 11.41 -36.66
N ILE A 97 -3.32 11.78 -35.44
CA ILE A 97 -4.35 11.08 -34.68
C ILE A 97 -5.66 10.99 -35.47
N GLN A 98 -6.12 12.10 -36.06
CA GLN A 98 -7.31 12.10 -36.92
C GLN A 98 -7.18 11.13 -38.10
N ILE A 99 -6.03 11.14 -38.78
CA ILE A 99 -5.78 10.24 -39.93
C ILE A 99 -5.84 8.78 -39.48
N LEU A 100 -5.14 8.44 -38.39
CA LEU A 100 -5.11 7.08 -37.84
C LEU A 100 -6.52 6.61 -37.44
N LEU A 101 -7.27 7.42 -36.70
CA LEU A 101 -8.65 7.12 -36.29
C LEU A 101 -9.58 6.94 -37.50
N GLN A 102 -9.49 7.82 -38.51
CA GLN A 102 -10.25 7.70 -39.76
C GLN A 102 -9.92 6.43 -40.54
N SER A 103 -8.70 5.91 -40.38
CA SER A 103 -8.24 4.67 -41.00
C SER A 103 -8.55 3.42 -40.17
N GLY A 104 -9.25 3.55 -39.04
CA GLY A 104 -9.66 2.41 -38.20
C GLY A 104 -8.65 2.03 -37.12
N ALA A 105 -7.79 2.96 -36.69
CA ALA A 105 -7.01 2.79 -35.47
C ALA A 105 -7.94 2.58 -34.27
N ASN A 106 -7.60 1.63 -33.41
CA ASN A 106 -8.36 1.29 -32.23
C ASN A 106 -8.05 2.29 -31.11
N PRO A 107 -9.01 3.13 -30.70
CA PRO A 107 -8.80 4.11 -29.65
C PRO A 107 -8.71 3.49 -28.26
N HIS A 108 -9.03 2.20 -28.07
CA HIS A 108 -8.83 1.47 -26.81
C HIS A 108 -7.36 1.24 -26.43
N CYS A 109 -6.42 1.96 -27.02
CA CYS A 109 -5.09 2.08 -26.45
C CYS A 109 -5.15 2.79 -25.08
N HIS A 110 -4.12 2.59 -24.27
CA HIS A 110 -3.98 3.35 -23.03
C HIS A 110 -3.81 4.84 -23.34
N PHE A 111 -4.36 5.70 -22.50
CA PHE A 111 -4.12 7.12 -22.63
C PHE A 111 -2.60 7.34 -22.51
N PRO A 112 -1.95 8.00 -23.48
CA PRO A 112 -0.49 8.01 -23.51
C PRO A 112 0.09 8.65 -22.25
N SER A 113 0.94 7.91 -21.51
CA SER A 113 1.71 8.43 -20.36
C SER A 113 2.57 9.66 -20.71
N LEU A 114 2.76 9.88 -22.01
CA LEU A 114 3.42 10.99 -22.68
C LEU A 114 2.72 12.35 -22.49
N ALA A 115 1.58 12.34 -21.81
CA ALA A 115 0.80 13.50 -21.47
C ALA A 115 1.43 14.43 -20.42
N LEU A 116 2.75 14.50 -20.20
CA LEU A 116 3.36 15.61 -19.42
C LEU A 116 3.92 16.74 -20.29
N ALA A 117 4.03 16.54 -21.61
CA ALA A 117 4.51 17.57 -22.52
C ALA A 117 3.60 18.80 -22.55
N GLU A 118 4.15 20.01 -22.57
CA GLU A 118 3.39 21.25 -22.70
C GLU A 118 3.01 21.53 -24.17
N GLY A 119 1.87 22.18 -24.38
CA GLY A 119 1.46 22.67 -25.70
C GLY A 119 0.01 22.33 -26.08
N GLU A 120 -0.62 23.23 -26.83
CA GLU A 120 -2.01 23.08 -27.30
C GLU A 120 -2.22 21.82 -28.14
N GLN A 121 -1.20 21.37 -28.86
CA GLN A 121 -1.24 20.17 -29.68
C GLN A 121 -1.42 18.87 -28.88
N TYR A 122 -0.90 18.80 -27.64
CA TYR A 122 -1.12 17.65 -26.77
C TYR A 122 -2.53 17.64 -26.19
N HIS A 123 -3.05 18.82 -25.83
CA HIS A 123 -4.44 18.97 -25.41
C HIS A 123 -5.42 18.60 -26.54
N ALA A 124 -5.17 19.05 -27.77
CA ALA A 124 -5.98 18.69 -28.93
C ALA A 124 -5.89 17.18 -29.25
N SER A 125 -4.71 16.57 -29.12
CA SER A 125 -4.54 15.12 -29.30
C SER A 125 -5.33 14.34 -28.23
N ALA A 126 -5.27 14.79 -26.97
CA ALA A 126 -6.03 14.21 -25.87
C ALA A 126 -7.54 14.27 -26.14
N ALA A 127 -8.07 15.44 -26.54
CA ALA A 127 -9.49 15.60 -26.85
C ALA A 127 -9.94 14.62 -27.94
N LEU A 128 -9.17 14.50 -29.04
CA LEU A 128 -9.48 13.57 -30.12
C LEU A 128 -9.51 12.10 -29.67
N LEU A 129 -8.55 11.68 -28.85
CA LEU A 129 -8.53 10.31 -28.32
C LEU A 129 -9.71 10.05 -27.38
N LEU A 130 -10.04 11.00 -26.51
CA LEU A 130 -11.16 10.88 -25.57
C LEU A 130 -12.51 10.82 -26.28
N GLU A 131 -12.69 11.66 -27.30
CA GLU A 131 -13.87 11.65 -28.19
C GLU A 131 -14.00 10.31 -28.94
N ALA A 132 -12.86 9.75 -29.38
CA ALA A 132 -12.84 8.45 -30.06
C ALA A 132 -13.11 7.26 -29.12
N GLY A 133 -13.18 7.45 -27.81
CA GLY A 133 -13.45 6.38 -26.86
C GLY A 133 -12.21 5.76 -26.21
N CYS A 134 -11.10 6.50 -26.15
CA CYS A 134 -9.93 6.09 -25.39
C CYS A 134 -10.28 5.79 -23.93
N VAL A 135 -9.67 4.74 -23.37
CA VAL A 135 -9.89 4.29 -22.00
C VAL A 135 -9.10 5.20 -21.07
N ILE A 136 -9.79 5.82 -20.12
CA ILE A 136 -9.18 6.65 -19.08
C ILE A 136 -8.97 5.76 -17.85
N LYS A 137 -7.73 5.72 -17.37
CA LYS A 137 -7.32 5.05 -16.15
C LYS A 137 -7.09 6.07 -15.03
N VAL A 138 -7.13 5.61 -13.78
CA VAL A 138 -6.81 6.46 -12.61
C VAL A 138 -5.37 6.99 -12.67
N VAL A 139 -4.45 6.14 -13.15
CA VAL A 139 -3.05 6.54 -13.32
C VAL A 139 -2.90 7.72 -14.26
N ASP A 140 -3.82 7.91 -15.21
CA ASP A 140 -3.79 9.03 -16.13
C ASP A 140 -4.07 10.35 -15.38
N PHE A 141 -4.99 10.37 -14.42
CA PHE A 141 -5.24 11.56 -13.60
C PHE A 141 -4.04 11.92 -12.73
N VAL A 142 -3.40 10.90 -12.15
CA VAL A 142 -2.22 11.07 -11.30
C VAL A 142 -1.04 11.59 -12.11
N ASN A 143 -0.78 11.01 -13.28
CA ASN A 143 0.27 11.47 -14.18
C ASN A 143 -0.02 12.91 -14.64
N ASN A 144 -1.28 13.23 -15.00
CA ASN A 144 -1.63 14.57 -15.48
C ASN A 144 -1.58 15.67 -14.40
N GLU A 145 -1.48 15.33 -13.12
CA GLU A 145 -1.26 16.33 -12.07
C GLU A 145 0.12 16.99 -12.16
N GLN A 146 1.11 16.27 -12.65
CA GLN A 146 2.48 16.76 -12.81
C GLN A 146 2.66 17.64 -14.05
N CYS A 147 1.59 17.84 -14.83
CA CYS A 147 1.60 18.68 -16.01
C CYS A 147 1.59 20.16 -15.64
N ASN A 148 2.51 20.92 -16.19
CA ASN A 148 2.52 22.38 -16.09
C ASN A 148 1.61 23.03 -17.15
N ASP A 149 0.38 22.52 -17.32
CA ASP A 149 -0.62 23.08 -18.24
C ASP A 149 -1.74 23.85 -17.53
N GLY A 150 -1.55 24.16 -16.24
CA GLY A 150 -2.56 24.79 -15.39
C GLY A 150 -3.76 23.90 -15.08
N GLY A 151 -3.64 22.58 -15.22
CA GLY A 151 -4.71 21.62 -14.96
C GLY A 151 -5.73 21.49 -16.10
N LYS A 152 -5.43 22.02 -17.29
CA LYS A 152 -6.32 21.96 -18.46
C LYS A 152 -6.58 20.52 -18.91
N ARG A 153 -5.55 19.67 -19.02
CA ARG A 153 -5.74 18.25 -19.37
C ARG A 153 -6.46 17.49 -18.28
N ARG A 154 -6.12 17.73 -17.01
CA ARG A 154 -6.87 17.14 -15.89
C ARG A 154 -8.36 17.47 -16.00
N SER A 155 -8.70 18.73 -16.23
CA SER A 155 -10.09 19.17 -16.40
C SER A 155 -10.76 18.48 -17.60
N LEU A 156 -10.05 18.38 -18.74
CA LEU A 156 -10.52 17.67 -19.92
C LEU A 156 -10.84 16.20 -19.65
N LEU A 157 -9.97 15.49 -18.91
CA LEU A 157 -10.18 14.10 -18.52
C LEU A 157 -11.41 13.94 -17.61
N VAL A 158 -11.54 14.84 -16.62
CA VAL A 158 -12.67 14.85 -15.68
C VAL A 158 -13.98 15.10 -16.42
N ASP A 159 -14.02 16.12 -17.29
CA ASP A 159 -15.20 16.48 -18.07
C ASP A 159 -15.63 15.35 -19.00
N HIS A 160 -14.67 14.70 -19.67
CA HIS A 160 -14.94 13.55 -20.53
C HIS A 160 -15.44 12.35 -19.74
N LEU A 161 -14.83 12.03 -18.60
CA LEU A 161 -15.23 10.90 -17.78
C LEU A 161 -16.64 11.12 -17.20
N ALA A 162 -16.95 12.32 -16.72
CA ALA A 162 -18.27 12.71 -16.26
C ALA A 162 -19.31 12.65 -17.38
N ALA A 163 -18.99 13.17 -18.57
CA ALA A 163 -19.88 13.11 -19.73
C ALA A 163 -20.11 11.67 -20.21
N ARG A 164 -19.07 10.82 -20.15
CA ARG A 164 -19.17 9.39 -20.46
C ARG A 164 -20.11 8.70 -19.47
N ARG A 165 -19.96 8.95 -18.18
CA ARG A 165 -20.83 8.38 -17.13
C ARG A 165 -22.29 8.79 -17.33
N ARG A 166 -22.56 10.08 -17.53
CA ARG A 166 -23.93 10.57 -17.81
C ARG A 166 -24.55 9.88 -19.02
N ARG A 167 -23.79 9.69 -20.10
CA ARG A 167 -24.28 8.99 -21.30
C ARG A 167 -24.57 7.52 -21.05
N LEU A 168 -23.74 6.83 -20.24
CA LEU A 168 -24.00 5.45 -19.84
C LEU A 168 -25.28 5.35 -18.99
N CYS A 169 -25.48 6.25 -18.02
CA CYS A 169 -26.70 6.30 -17.22
C CYS A 169 -27.94 6.54 -18.10
N MET A 170 -27.90 7.51 -19.01
CA MET A 170 -29.02 7.76 -19.94
C MET A 170 -29.30 6.57 -20.86
N LEU A 171 -28.27 5.84 -21.29
CA LEU A 171 -28.46 4.62 -22.08
C LEU A 171 -29.19 3.54 -21.26
N ALA A 172 -28.81 3.37 -19.99
CA ALA A 172 -29.48 2.46 -19.07
C ALA A 172 -30.95 2.86 -18.85
N GLU A 173 -31.22 4.12 -18.52
CA GLU A 173 -32.58 4.62 -18.27
C GLU A 173 -33.51 4.49 -19.48
N SER A 174 -32.97 4.68 -20.69
CA SER A 174 -33.76 4.62 -21.93
C SER A 174 -33.96 3.20 -22.46
N SER A 175 -33.14 2.24 -22.04
CA SER A 175 -33.10 0.90 -22.64
C SER A 175 -33.49 -0.23 -21.69
N LEU A 176 -33.41 -0.02 -20.37
CA LEU A 176 -33.74 -1.03 -19.36
C LEU A 176 -35.14 -0.80 -18.76
N PRO A 177 -35.88 -1.86 -18.38
CA PRO A 177 -37.07 -1.76 -17.56
C PRO A 177 -36.77 -1.09 -16.21
N LEU A 178 -37.71 -0.29 -15.68
CA LEU A 178 -37.52 0.50 -14.45
C LEU A 178 -37.14 -0.36 -13.23
N ASP A 179 -37.66 -1.58 -13.16
CA ASP A 179 -37.39 -2.57 -12.11
C ASP A 179 -36.04 -3.29 -12.25
N GLN A 180 -35.33 -3.07 -13.37
CA GLN A 180 -34.07 -3.72 -13.70
C GLN A 180 -32.92 -2.73 -13.88
N ILE A 181 -33.16 -1.43 -13.71
CA ILE A 181 -32.11 -0.41 -13.70
C ILE A 181 -31.32 -0.54 -12.40
N PRO A 182 -30.00 -0.86 -12.46
CA PRO A 182 -29.16 -0.86 -11.26
C PRO A 182 -29.00 0.57 -10.71
N PRO A 183 -28.57 0.74 -9.45
CA PRO A 183 -28.25 2.06 -8.91
C PRO A 183 -27.29 2.81 -9.84
N LEU A 184 -27.74 3.94 -10.39
CA LEU A 184 -27.00 4.72 -11.40
C LEU A 184 -25.78 5.45 -10.82
N ASP A 185 -25.73 5.57 -9.49
CA ASP A 185 -24.62 6.06 -8.69
C ASP A 185 -23.61 4.96 -8.31
N GLY A 186 -23.90 3.70 -8.65
CA GLY A 186 -23.01 2.56 -8.44
C GLY A 186 -21.93 2.38 -9.51
N PRO A 187 -21.33 1.18 -9.60
CA PRO A 187 -20.23 0.91 -10.51
C PRO A 187 -20.70 0.92 -11.97
N PRO A 188 -19.95 1.54 -12.91
CA PRO A 188 -20.27 1.45 -14.33
C PRO A 188 -20.41 0.01 -14.82
N ALA A 189 -19.60 -0.90 -14.29
CA ALA A 189 -19.64 -2.32 -14.63
C ALA A 189 -21.02 -2.95 -14.37
N ASN A 190 -21.72 -2.54 -13.30
CA ASN A 190 -23.07 -3.04 -13.00
C ASN A 190 -24.08 -2.55 -14.06
N ILE A 191 -23.94 -1.30 -14.50
CA ILE A 191 -24.77 -0.73 -15.58
C ILE A 191 -24.49 -1.45 -16.90
N CYS A 192 -23.22 -1.62 -17.25
CA CYS A 192 -22.80 -2.36 -18.44
C CYS A 192 -23.30 -3.82 -18.42
N GLY A 193 -23.20 -4.50 -17.27
CA GLY A 193 -23.70 -5.87 -17.08
C GLY A 193 -25.21 -5.98 -17.26
N ALA A 194 -25.98 -5.04 -16.71
CA ALA A 194 -27.43 -4.99 -16.86
C ALA A 194 -27.85 -4.76 -18.32
N LEU A 195 -27.18 -3.85 -19.03
CA LEU A 195 -27.37 -3.61 -20.47
C LEU A 195 -27.05 -4.85 -21.31
N ALA A 196 -25.91 -5.50 -21.04
CA ALA A 196 -25.49 -6.70 -21.74
C ALA A 196 -26.46 -7.88 -21.53
N ALA A 197 -27.01 -8.05 -20.32
CA ALA A 197 -28.02 -9.06 -20.02
C ALA A 197 -29.31 -8.89 -20.85
N HIS A 198 -29.58 -7.67 -21.34
CA HIS A 198 -30.70 -7.34 -22.22
C HIS A 198 -30.33 -7.36 -23.71
N GLY A 199 -29.12 -7.83 -24.06
CA GLY A 199 -28.63 -7.85 -25.44
C GLY A 199 -28.32 -6.45 -25.99
N ILE A 200 -28.16 -5.45 -25.13
CA ILE A 200 -27.80 -4.08 -25.53
C ILE A 200 -26.29 -3.97 -25.56
N ASN A 201 -25.73 -3.76 -26.74
CA ASN A 201 -24.29 -3.55 -26.90
C ASN A 201 -23.93 -2.13 -26.43
N VAL A 202 -23.04 -2.03 -25.44
CA VAL A 202 -22.53 -0.74 -24.96
C VAL A 202 -21.52 -0.20 -25.96
N PRO A 203 -21.68 1.03 -26.48
CA PRO A 203 -20.70 1.62 -27.37
C PRO A 203 -19.33 1.74 -26.71
N ILE A 204 -18.28 1.46 -27.48
CA ILE A 204 -16.87 1.53 -27.06
C ILE A 204 -16.51 2.86 -26.34
N ALA A 205 -17.11 3.97 -26.79
CA ALA A 205 -16.90 5.30 -26.24
C ALA A 205 -17.55 5.52 -24.86
N LEU A 206 -18.34 4.55 -24.38
CA LEU A 206 -18.96 4.52 -23.06
C LEU A 206 -18.29 3.52 -22.12
N HIS A 207 -17.30 2.76 -22.58
CA HIS A 207 -16.56 1.82 -21.73
C HIS A 207 -15.63 2.55 -20.74
N PHE A 208 -15.46 1.91 -19.58
CA PHE A 208 -14.56 2.28 -18.49
C PHE A 208 -13.50 1.19 -18.30
N GLU A 209 -12.34 1.54 -17.73
CA GLU A 209 -11.36 0.52 -17.29
C GLU A 209 -11.99 -0.46 -16.28
N ALA A 210 -13.00 0.00 -15.54
CA ALA A 210 -13.74 -0.79 -14.56
C ALA A 210 -14.66 -1.88 -15.18
N ASP A 211 -14.81 -1.95 -16.51
CA ASP A 211 -15.71 -2.92 -17.14
C ASP A 211 -15.22 -4.37 -17.08
N SER A 212 -13.97 -4.62 -16.66
CA SER A 212 -13.56 -5.95 -16.23
C SER A 212 -14.13 -6.24 -14.83
N LEU A 213 -14.99 -7.26 -14.72
CA LEU A 213 -15.48 -7.82 -13.45
C LEU A 213 -14.33 -7.88 -12.41
N GLY A 214 -14.56 -7.33 -11.22
CA GLY A 214 -13.56 -7.32 -10.14
C GLY A 214 -12.60 -6.13 -10.14
N SER A 215 -12.68 -5.19 -11.09
CA SER A 215 -11.79 -4.02 -11.06
C SER A 215 -12.28 -3.01 -10.00
N THR A 216 -11.59 -2.96 -8.86
CA THR A 216 -11.65 -1.92 -7.78
C THR A 216 -11.25 -0.52 -8.28
N ALA A 217 -11.56 -0.21 -9.55
CA ALA A 217 -10.61 0.37 -10.48
C ALA A 217 -10.27 1.83 -10.21
N ILE A 218 -11.16 2.56 -9.54
CA ILE A 218 -11.08 4.03 -9.46
C ILE A 218 -10.31 4.49 -8.24
N TYR A 219 -10.42 3.77 -7.14
CA TYR A 219 -9.72 4.08 -5.90
C TYR A 219 -8.53 3.14 -5.69
N LYS A 220 -7.73 2.93 -6.75
CA LYS A 220 -6.45 2.20 -6.67
C LYS A 220 -5.45 3.00 -5.82
N THR A 221 -5.51 2.84 -4.51
CA THR A 221 -4.70 3.63 -3.57
C THR A 221 -3.20 3.38 -3.70
N GLY A 222 -2.79 2.28 -4.35
CA GLY A 222 -1.39 2.06 -4.74
C GLY A 222 -0.81 3.15 -5.64
N LEU A 223 -1.64 4.00 -6.25
CA LEU A 223 -1.20 5.17 -7.03
C LEU A 223 -0.97 6.42 -6.17
N ALA A 224 -1.31 6.41 -4.88
CA ALA A 224 -1.21 7.61 -4.06
C ALA A 224 0.25 8.08 -3.89
N SER A 225 1.25 7.20 -4.02
CA SER A 225 2.67 7.57 -3.92
C SER A 225 3.14 8.42 -5.10
N ARG A 226 2.37 8.41 -6.19
CA ARG A 226 2.68 9.20 -7.39
C ARG A 226 2.05 10.59 -7.36
N SER A 227 1.20 10.89 -6.38
CA SER A 227 0.54 12.21 -6.24
C SER A 227 0.41 12.64 -4.78
N ARG A 228 1.00 13.81 -4.47
CA ARG A 228 0.83 14.48 -3.17
C ARG A 228 -0.60 14.99 -2.94
N HIS A 229 -1.45 14.99 -3.97
CA HIS A 229 -2.83 15.41 -3.87
C HIS A 229 -3.80 14.32 -4.32
N PHE A 230 -3.45 13.05 -4.07
CA PHE A 230 -4.29 11.92 -4.47
C PHE A 230 -5.70 12.01 -3.89
N ALA A 231 -5.86 12.49 -2.65
CA ALA A 231 -7.18 12.76 -2.07
C ALA A 231 -8.02 13.74 -2.88
N LYS A 232 -7.41 14.74 -3.54
CA LYS A 232 -8.13 15.64 -4.48
C LYS A 232 -8.57 14.91 -5.74
N VAL A 233 -7.77 13.97 -6.25
CA VAL A 233 -8.16 13.11 -7.38
C VAL A 233 -9.35 12.26 -6.99
N MET A 234 -9.28 11.60 -5.82
CA MET A 234 -10.39 10.80 -5.28
C MET A 234 -11.67 11.61 -5.10
N ASN A 235 -11.55 12.84 -4.57
CA ASN A 235 -12.68 13.74 -4.42
C ASN A 235 -13.34 14.07 -5.76
N ILE A 236 -12.54 14.38 -6.78
CA ILE A 236 -13.09 14.65 -8.12
C ILE A 236 -13.82 13.43 -8.67
N MET A 237 -13.27 12.22 -8.52
CA MET A 237 -13.95 10.98 -8.95
C MET A 237 -15.29 10.81 -8.24
N TYR A 238 -15.31 11.09 -6.93
CA TYR A 238 -16.53 11.02 -6.15
C TYR A 238 -17.57 12.02 -6.66
N GLU A 239 -17.22 13.30 -6.85
CA GLU A 239 -18.15 14.34 -7.33
C GLU A 239 -18.71 14.07 -8.74
N ILE A 240 -17.99 13.33 -9.59
CA ILE A 240 -18.51 12.93 -10.92
C ILE A 240 -19.32 11.62 -10.89
N GLY A 241 -19.57 11.06 -9.69
CA GLY A 241 -20.54 10.00 -9.45
C GLY A 241 -19.94 8.63 -9.13
N PHE A 242 -18.62 8.50 -8.91
CA PHE A 242 -18.02 7.22 -8.51
C PHE A 242 -18.09 7.05 -6.99
N HIS A 243 -19.21 6.56 -6.46
CA HIS A 243 -19.44 6.46 -5.02
C HIS A 243 -19.06 5.09 -4.42
N ASP A 244 -18.46 4.19 -5.21
CA ASP A 244 -18.14 2.80 -4.84
C ASP A 244 -16.87 2.67 -3.97
N ILE A 245 -16.79 3.48 -2.92
CA ILE A 245 -15.61 3.62 -2.05
C ILE A 245 -15.26 2.37 -1.23
N ASP A 246 -16.23 1.48 -1.00
CA ASP A 246 -16.08 0.27 -0.17
C ASP A 246 -16.48 -1.00 -0.93
N LEU A 247 -16.56 -0.91 -2.26
CA LEU A 247 -16.84 -2.07 -3.09
C LEU A 247 -15.59 -2.97 -3.15
N PRO A 248 -15.69 -4.25 -2.77
CA PRO A 248 -14.57 -5.18 -2.89
C PRO A 248 -14.33 -5.61 -4.34
N ASP A 249 -13.10 -5.96 -4.68
CA ASP A 249 -12.77 -6.66 -5.92
C ASP A 249 -13.20 -8.14 -5.87
N GLU A 250 -12.84 -8.89 -6.92
CA GLU A 250 -13.03 -10.34 -7.02
C GLU A 250 -12.36 -11.14 -5.89
N ASN A 251 -11.36 -10.56 -5.20
CA ASN A 251 -10.67 -11.17 -4.07
C ASN A 251 -11.22 -10.68 -2.72
N GLY A 252 -12.29 -9.89 -2.70
CA GLY A 252 -12.85 -9.34 -1.46
C GLY A 252 -12.11 -8.09 -0.96
N ILE A 253 -11.15 -7.56 -1.70
CA ILE A 253 -10.26 -6.47 -1.27
C ILE A 253 -10.91 -5.12 -1.56
N THR A 254 -11.05 -4.26 -0.56
CA THR A 254 -11.59 -2.89 -0.71
C THR A 254 -10.47 -1.86 -0.92
N PRO A 255 -10.77 -0.63 -1.38
CA PRO A 255 -9.76 0.42 -1.51
C PRO A 255 -8.92 0.67 -0.25
N LEU A 256 -9.52 0.65 0.94
CA LEU A 256 -8.79 0.80 2.22
C LEU A 256 -7.76 -0.30 2.45
N MET A 257 -7.95 -1.50 1.91
CA MET A 257 -7.01 -2.61 2.06
C MET A 257 -5.80 -2.51 1.11
N THR A 258 -5.88 -1.69 0.04
CA THR A 258 -4.84 -1.61 -1.01
C THR A 258 -3.77 -0.54 -0.79
N LEU A 259 -3.70 0.06 0.40
CA LEU A 259 -2.82 1.20 0.69
C LEU A 259 -1.34 0.85 0.89
N PHE A 260 -0.93 -0.41 0.70
CA PHE A 260 0.39 -0.92 1.06
C PHE A 260 1.57 -0.40 0.20
N ASN A 261 1.36 0.07 -1.03
CA ASN A 261 2.44 0.41 -2.00
C ASN A 261 3.03 1.83 -1.93
N LEU A 262 2.91 2.55 -0.81
CA LEU A 262 3.40 3.93 -0.74
C LEU A 262 4.82 4.02 -0.21
N TYR A 263 5.64 4.89 -0.80
CA TYR A 263 6.99 5.07 -0.28
C TYR A 263 6.91 5.65 1.14
N PRO A 264 7.90 5.36 2.01
CA PRO A 264 7.88 5.77 3.40
C PRO A 264 7.80 7.30 3.60
N GLY A 265 8.25 8.08 2.62
CA GLY A 265 8.11 9.54 2.60
C GLY A 265 6.68 10.06 2.35
N ASP A 266 5.74 9.19 2.00
CA ASP A 266 4.37 9.54 1.62
C ASP A 266 3.36 9.34 2.77
N ALA A 267 3.81 9.30 4.03
CA ALA A 267 2.94 9.13 5.19
C ALA A 267 1.77 10.14 5.24
N PRO A 268 1.97 11.46 4.98
CA PRO A 268 0.85 12.39 4.93
C PRO A 268 -0.19 12.03 3.85
N VAL A 269 0.25 11.53 2.71
CA VAL A 269 -0.65 11.15 1.61
C VAL A 269 -1.47 9.92 1.99
N PHE A 270 -0.84 8.91 2.61
CA PHE A 270 -1.54 7.73 3.13
C PHE A 270 -2.66 8.12 4.09
N ILE A 271 -2.30 8.96 5.05
CA ILE A 271 -3.15 9.48 6.09
C ILE A 271 -4.36 10.22 5.48
N ASP A 272 -4.11 11.15 4.54
CA ASP A 272 -5.15 11.89 3.82
C ASP A 272 -6.09 10.95 3.04
N CYS A 273 -5.55 9.88 2.47
CA CYS A 273 -6.33 8.91 1.69
C CYS A 273 -7.26 8.08 2.57
N VAL A 274 -6.74 7.57 3.70
CA VAL A 274 -7.54 6.82 4.69
C VAL A 274 -8.66 7.70 5.21
N ALA A 275 -8.32 8.91 5.67
CA ALA A 275 -9.28 9.87 6.20
C ALA A 275 -10.37 10.20 5.18
N TRP A 276 -9.98 10.45 3.92
CA TRP A 276 -10.93 10.72 2.85
C TRP A 276 -11.86 9.53 2.60
N LEU A 277 -11.33 8.30 2.45
CA LEU A 277 -12.14 7.11 2.21
C LEU A 277 -13.16 6.87 3.35
N MET A 278 -12.70 6.99 4.60
CA MET A 278 -13.56 6.86 5.78
C MET A 278 -14.63 7.94 5.84
N SER A 279 -14.27 9.20 5.54
CA SER A 279 -15.23 10.33 5.51
C SER A 279 -16.35 10.15 4.47
N ARG A 280 -16.12 9.31 3.45
CA ARG A 280 -17.14 8.97 2.45
C ARG A 280 -17.95 7.72 2.81
N GLY A 281 -17.54 6.95 3.82
CA GLY A 281 -18.26 5.77 4.31
C GLY A 281 -17.54 4.43 4.11
N ALA A 282 -16.24 4.42 3.81
CA ALA A 282 -15.47 3.18 3.74
C ALA A 282 -15.40 2.49 5.12
N CYS A 283 -15.58 1.16 5.15
CA CYS A 283 -15.83 0.43 6.39
C CYS A 283 -14.55 -0.19 6.96
N ILE A 284 -14.08 0.35 8.08
CA ILE A 284 -12.92 -0.19 8.81
C ILE A 284 -13.23 -1.48 9.61
N GLU A 285 -14.51 -1.74 9.88
CA GLU A 285 -14.97 -2.92 10.63
C GLU A 285 -15.09 -4.19 9.77
N ARG A 286 -14.91 -4.03 8.45
CA ARG A 286 -14.97 -5.14 7.50
C ARG A 286 -13.86 -6.14 7.80
N LYS A 287 -14.18 -7.44 7.77
CA LYS A 287 -13.19 -8.51 7.85
C LYS A 287 -12.29 -8.52 6.62
N LEU A 288 -11.00 -8.76 6.82
CA LEU A 288 -10.07 -9.00 5.72
C LEU A 288 -10.45 -10.32 5.00
N PRO A 289 -10.21 -10.42 3.69
CA PRO A 289 -10.27 -11.70 3.00
C PRO A 289 -9.44 -12.75 3.71
N THR A 290 -10.00 -13.94 3.88
CA THR A 290 -9.35 -15.12 4.50
C THR A 290 -8.94 -15.00 5.98
N SER A 291 -9.13 -13.85 6.64
CA SER A 291 -8.68 -13.61 8.01
C SER A 291 -9.83 -13.18 8.93
N ASN A 292 -9.67 -13.42 10.23
CA ASN A 292 -10.57 -12.86 11.25
C ASN A 292 -10.30 -11.39 11.55
N ALA A 293 -9.13 -10.87 11.15
CA ALA A 293 -8.77 -9.48 11.33
C ALA A 293 -9.70 -8.55 10.54
N LYS A 294 -9.75 -7.30 10.96
CA LYS A 294 -10.54 -6.25 10.32
C LYS A 294 -9.64 -5.30 9.53
N VAL A 295 -10.24 -4.51 8.63
CA VAL A 295 -9.54 -3.44 7.90
C VAL A 295 -8.82 -2.50 8.86
N ALA A 296 -9.42 -2.17 10.01
CA ALA A 296 -8.77 -1.38 11.05
C ALA A 296 -7.43 -2.00 11.50
N HIS A 297 -7.37 -3.32 11.71
CA HIS A 297 -6.13 -4.01 12.11
C HIS A 297 -5.04 -3.89 11.04
N LEU A 298 -5.40 -4.08 9.77
CA LEU A 298 -4.47 -3.90 8.65
C LEU A 298 -3.94 -2.46 8.58
N LEU A 299 -4.83 -1.47 8.66
CA LEU A 299 -4.46 -0.06 8.63
C LEU A 299 -3.54 0.31 9.79
N THR A 300 -3.83 -0.19 11.00
CA THR A 300 -2.96 0.02 12.16
C THR A 300 -1.57 -0.58 11.94
N ALA A 301 -1.46 -1.82 11.48
CA ALA A 301 -0.18 -2.45 11.19
C ALA A 301 0.61 -1.69 10.11
N GLN A 302 -0.04 -1.32 9.00
CA GLN A 302 0.57 -0.53 7.92
C GLN A 302 1.09 0.82 8.43
N PHE A 303 0.30 1.49 9.26
CA PHE A 303 0.63 2.79 9.82
C PHE A 303 1.84 2.72 10.75
N ILE A 304 1.83 1.76 11.67
CA ILE A 304 2.94 1.53 12.62
C ILE A 304 4.23 1.15 11.88
N ASN A 305 4.18 0.20 10.95
CA ASN A 305 5.40 -0.25 10.25
C ASN A 305 6.02 0.87 9.41
N ARG A 306 5.21 1.74 8.80
CA ARG A 306 5.69 2.93 8.09
C ARG A 306 6.37 3.93 9.00
N HIS A 307 5.78 4.16 10.18
CA HIS A 307 6.36 5.06 11.15
C HIS A 307 7.72 4.56 11.64
N ILE A 308 7.78 3.29 12.04
CA ILE A 308 9.03 2.66 12.50
C ILE A 308 10.08 2.70 11.39
N TYR A 309 9.70 2.41 10.15
CA TYR A 309 10.60 2.50 9.02
C TYR A 309 11.19 3.91 8.87
N HIS A 310 10.36 4.96 8.98
CA HIS A 310 10.81 6.34 8.89
C HIS A 310 11.78 6.68 10.02
N LEU A 311 11.51 6.25 11.26
CA LEU A 311 12.41 6.45 12.39
C LEU A 311 13.76 5.74 12.20
N ILE A 312 13.75 4.51 11.69
CA ILE A 312 14.95 3.70 11.47
C ILE A 312 15.83 4.31 10.36
N LEU A 313 15.22 4.85 9.30
CA LEU A 313 15.99 5.43 8.19
C LEU A 313 16.48 6.85 8.45
N ASN A 314 15.77 7.65 9.25
CA ASN A 314 16.06 9.07 9.46
C ASN A 314 16.66 9.34 10.85
N SER A 315 17.69 8.58 11.24
CA SER A 315 18.34 8.68 12.57
C SER A 315 18.77 10.10 12.95
N ASP A 316 19.09 10.95 11.97
CA ASP A 316 19.56 12.32 12.20
C ASP A 316 18.41 13.32 12.48
N GLY A 317 17.14 12.89 12.38
CA GLY A 317 15.93 13.73 12.44
C GLY A 317 14.87 13.30 13.46
N LEU A 318 15.16 12.33 14.33
CA LEU A 318 14.23 11.68 15.27
C LEU A 318 13.22 12.64 15.95
N ASP A 319 13.67 13.76 16.53
CA ASP A 319 12.79 14.72 17.23
C ASP A 319 11.85 15.51 16.32
N LYS A 320 12.25 15.76 15.07
CA LYS A 320 11.41 16.45 14.09
C LYS A 320 10.36 15.49 13.54
N ASP A 321 10.78 14.26 13.25
CA ASP A 321 9.91 13.21 12.74
C ASP A 321 8.89 12.77 13.79
N TYR A 322 9.31 12.66 15.04
CA TYR A 322 8.42 12.39 16.17
C TYR A 322 7.36 13.48 16.38
N ARG A 323 7.71 14.76 16.22
CA ARG A 323 6.72 15.85 16.30
C ARG A 323 5.75 15.85 15.14
N ASN A 324 6.24 15.66 13.92
CA ASN A 324 5.39 15.55 12.74
C ASN A 324 4.44 14.36 12.85
N TRP A 325 4.95 13.24 13.39
CA TRP A 325 4.17 12.06 13.72
C TRP A 325 3.08 12.36 14.73
N LYS A 326 3.43 12.90 15.91
CA LYS A 326 2.45 13.26 16.94
C LYS A 326 1.38 14.20 16.40
N ASN A 327 1.74 15.16 15.55
CA ASN A 327 0.78 16.09 14.95
C ASN A 327 -0.13 15.40 13.92
N GLY A 328 0.43 14.63 12.97
CA GLY A 328 -0.36 13.92 11.96
C GLY A 328 -1.27 12.85 12.55
N VAL A 329 -0.83 12.19 13.64
CA VAL A 329 -1.68 11.28 14.41
C VAL A 329 -2.72 12.07 15.21
N ALA A 330 -2.38 13.14 15.92
CA ALA A 330 -3.38 13.90 16.69
C ALA A 330 -4.48 14.50 15.81
N GLU A 331 -4.18 14.84 14.55
CA GLU A 331 -5.17 15.33 13.60
C GLU A 331 -6.18 14.26 13.17
N LEU A 332 -5.84 12.96 13.25
CA LEU A 332 -6.61 11.87 12.63
C LEU A 332 -6.81 10.61 13.49
N GLY A 333 -6.18 10.55 14.66
CA GLY A 333 -5.99 9.38 15.50
C GLY A 333 -7.29 8.87 16.11
N ASP A 334 -8.16 9.79 16.54
CA ASP A 334 -9.48 9.46 17.09
C ASP A 334 -10.44 8.93 16.00
N ALA A 335 -10.22 9.30 14.74
CA ALA A 335 -11.12 8.97 13.65
C ALA A 335 -10.69 7.72 12.85
N CYS A 336 -9.39 7.43 12.72
CA CYS A 336 -8.90 6.55 11.65
C CYS A 336 -8.13 5.28 12.07
N PHE A 337 -7.25 5.35 13.08
CA PHE A 337 -6.23 4.29 13.27
C PHE A 337 -6.34 3.54 14.60
N PHE A 338 -7.06 4.10 15.58
CA PHE A 338 -7.17 3.55 16.92
C PHE A 338 -8.59 3.64 17.45
N VAL A 339 -9.55 3.21 16.63
CA VAL A 339 -10.97 3.20 16.97
C VAL A 339 -11.20 2.25 18.16
N SER A 340 -11.55 2.84 19.31
CA SER A 340 -11.42 2.27 20.66
C SER A 340 -12.08 0.89 20.91
N PRO A 341 -13.11 0.43 20.17
CA PRO A 341 -13.60 -0.94 20.34
C PRO A 341 -13.50 -1.82 19.08
N THR A 342 -12.67 -1.47 18.08
CA THR A 342 -12.51 -2.41 16.96
C THR A 342 -11.75 -3.63 17.44
N GLN A 343 -12.53 -4.68 17.72
CA GLN A 343 -12.08 -5.97 18.18
C GLN A 343 -12.47 -7.02 17.13
N ASP A 344 -11.56 -7.94 16.80
CA ASP A 344 -11.90 -9.10 15.98
C ASP A 344 -12.42 -10.27 16.83
N CYS A 345 -12.48 -11.46 16.24
CA CYS A 345 -12.89 -12.69 16.92
C CYS A 345 -11.71 -13.62 17.19
N CYS A 346 -10.47 -13.10 17.30
CA CYS A 346 -9.31 -13.91 17.65
C CYS A 346 -9.48 -14.53 19.05
N VAL A 347 -8.92 -15.72 19.27
CA VAL A 347 -8.96 -16.42 20.57
C VAL A 347 -7.59 -16.42 21.26
N CYS A 348 -6.69 -15.54 20.83
CA CYS A 348 -5.34 -15.47 21.39
C CYS A 348 -5.38 -14.89 22.80
N ALA A 349 -4.64 -15.50 23.73
CA ALA A 349 -4.57 -15.01 25.11
C ALA A 349 -3.93 -13.61 25.21
N CYS A 350 -3.24 -13.12 24.18
CA CYS A 350 -2.68 -11.76 24.20
C CYS A 350 -3.75 -10.66 24.32
N SER A 351 -5.00 -10.92 23.92
CA SER A 351 -6.10 -9.95 23.95
C SER A 351 -7.44 -10.64 24.23
N PRO A 352 -7.93 -10.63 25.48
CA PRO A 352 -9.16 -11.31 25.87
C PRO A 352 -10.37 -10.80 25.08
N GLY A 353 -11.10 -11.72 24.46
CA GLY A 353 -12.30 -11.42 23.66
C GLY A 353 -12.02 -11.04 22.20
N GLY A 354 -10.76 -11.05 21.77
CA GLY A 354 -10.36 -10.68 20.42
C GLY A 354 -9.34 -9.55 20.41
N CYS A 355 -8.65 -9.43 19.30
CA CYS A 355 -7.52 -8.56 19.14
C CYS A 355 -8.03 -7.17 18.78
N THR A 356 -7.46 -6.16 19.44
CA THR A 356 -7.77 -4.76 19.20
C THR A 356 -6.74 -4.14 18.26
N THR A 357 -7.06 -2.97 17.72
CA THR A 357 -6.08 -2.15 16.98
C THR A 357 -4.83 -1.86 17.82
N LEU A 358 -4.96 -1.63 19.13
CA LEU A 358 -3.79 -1.46 20.02
C LEU A 358 -2.94 -2.73 20.12
N SER A 359 -3.56 -3.89 20.33
CA SER A 359 -2.82 -5.16 20.40
C SER A 359 -2.06 -5.41 19.10
N VAL A 360 -2.66 -5.10 17.96
CA VAL A 360 -1.98 -5.17 16.65
C VAL A 360 -0.84 -4.16 16.56
N ALA A 361 -1.04 -2.92 16.99
CA ALA A 361 0.01 -1.88 16.98
C ALA A 361 1.23 -2.28 17.80
N LEU A 362 1.02 -2.72 19.05
CA LEU A 362 2.08 -3.17 19.96
C LEU A 362 2.86 -4.35 19.36
N ARG A 363 2.14 -5.33 18.81
CA ARG A 363 2.74 -6.48 18.15
C ARG A 363 3.59 -6.07 16.95
N SER A 364 3.09 -5.18 16.08
CA SER A 364 3.85 -4.65 14.94
C SER A 364 5.10 -3.89 15.40
N ILE A 365 5.03 -3.13 16.50
CA ILE A 365 6.20 -2.47 17.12
C ILE A 365 7.23 -3.51 17.57
N ILE A 366 6.82 -4.51 18.36
CA ILE A 366 7.70 -5.53 18.94
C ILE A 366 8.34 -6.37 17.82
N PHE A 367 7.54 -6.81 16.85
CA PHE A 367 8.00 -7.60 15.71
C PHE A 367 9.02 -6.84 14.87
N THR A 368 8.74 -5.57 14.56
CA THR A 368 9.67 -4.74 13.80
C THR A 368 10.94 -4.46 14.59
N ALA A 369 10.85 -4.11 15.87
CA ALA A 369 12.04 -3.90 16.71
C ALA A 369 12.94 -5.14 16.76
N TYR A 370 12.35 -6.33 16.87
CA TYR A 370 13.08 -7.60 16.83
C TYR A 370 13.86 -7.81 15.51
N LEU A 371 13.20 -7.57 14.38
CA LEU A 371 13.82 -7.71 13.06
C LEU A 371 14.93 -6.68 12.81
N TRP A 372 14.80 -5.51 13.42
CA TRP A 372 15.73 -4.39 13.29
C TRP A 372 16.64 -4.19 14.50
N ARG A 373 16.87 -5.24 15.29
CA ARG A 373 17.67 -5.18 16.53
C ARG A 373 19.05 -4.54 16.37
N TRP A 374 19.63 -4.55 15.17
CA TRP A 374 20.92 -3.92 14.89
C TRP A 374 20.87 -2.40 14.71
N ARG A 375 19.67 -1.81 14.61
CA ARG A 375 19.43 -0.39 14.34
C ARG A 375 18.49 0.29 15.33
N VAL A 376 17.58 -0.46 15.94
CA VAL A 376 16.63 0.06 16.94
C VAL A 376 17.30 -0.01 18.30
N THR A 377 17.53 1.15 18.93
CA THR A 377 17.95 1.24 20.33
C THR A 377 16.76 1.02 21.26
N ASP A 378 17.02 0.57 22.49
CA ASP A 378 15.98 0.36 23.52
C ASP A 378 15.14 1.64 23.75
N ASP A 379 15.80 2.80 23.72
CA ASP A 379 15.16 4.12 23.85
C ASP A 379 14.13 4.39 22.73
N CYS A 380 14.36 3.89 21.51
CA CYS A 380 13.44 4.05 20.39
C CYS A 380 12.18 3.20 20.56
N LEU A 381 12.34 1.93 20.96
CA LEU A 381 11.21 1.02 21.23
C LEU A 381 10.33 1.58 22.36
N ARG A 382 10.96 2.04 23.44
CA ARG A 382 10.27 2.70 24.55
C ARG A 382 9.48 3.92 24.09
N LYS A 383 10.13 4.85 23.37
CA LYS A 383 9.47 6.06 22.85
C LYS A 383 8.28 5.72 21.95
N LEU A 384 8.37 4.66 21.16
CA LEU A 384 7.28 4.17 20.33
C LEU A 384 6.08 3.69 21.16
N ILE A 385 6.31 2.81 22.14
CA ILE A 385 5.25 2.29 23.02
C ILE A 385 4.61 3.44 23.81
N LEU A 386 5.41 4.33 24.38
CA LEU A 386 4.91 5.49 25.13
C LEU A 386 4.21 6.51 24.22
N SER A 387 4.57 6.59 22.94
CA SER A 387 3.83 7.45 22.01
C SER A 387 2.39 6.99 21.82
N LEU A 388 2.11 5.70 22.02
CA LEU A 388 0.74 5.17 21.99
C LEU A 388 -0.09 5.71 23.17
N THR A 389 0.51 6.04 24.32
CA THR A 389 -0.22 6.55 25.49
C THR A 389 -0.87 7.89 25.16
N VAL A 390 -0.17 8.75 24.41
CA VAL A 390 -0.65 10.06 23.97
C VAL A 390 -1.91 9.95 23.10
N TRP A 391 -2.15 8.80 22.45
CA TRP A 391 -3.32 8.58 21.59
C TRP A 391 -4.49 7.97 22.33
N GLN A 392 -4.27 7.49 23.56
CA GLN A 392 -5.20 6.65 24.28
C GLN A 392 -5.52 7.22 25.67
N ASP A 393 -5.29 8.52 25.89
CA ASP A 393 -5.63 9.22 27.14
C ASP A 393 -7.11 9.05 27.54
N SER A 394 -7.97 8.60 26.61
CA SER A 394 -9.39 8.32 26.84
C SER A 394 -9.73 6.83 27.08
N TRP A 395 -8.79 5.90 26.93
CA TRP A 395 -9.06 4.46 27.01
C TRP A 395 -8.67 3.88 28.39
N PRO A 396 -9.66 3.48 29.23
CA PRO A 396 -9.41 3.10 30.62
C PRO A 396 -8.48 1.89 30.81
N ASP A 397 -8.40 1.02 29.79
CA ASP A 397 -7.65 -0.25 29.87
C ASP A 397 -6.36 -0.27 29.06
N PHE A 398 -5.91 0.90 28.57
CA PHE A 398 -4.69 1.02 27.78
C PHE A 398 -3.48 0.40 28.48
N SER A 399 -3.21 0.78 29.72
CA SER A 399 -2.06 0.28 30.49
C SER A 399 -2.10 -1.25 30.67
N ARG A 400 -3.30 -1.81 30.92
CA ARG A 400 -3.48 -3.26 31.04
C ARG A 400 -3.19 -3.96 29.72
N ALA A 401 -3.69 -3.43 28.60
CA ALA A 401 -3.44 -4.01 27.27
C ALA A 401 -1.96 -3.98 26.88
N VAL A 402 -1.24 -2.90 27.23
CA VAL A 402 0.22 -2.81 27.02
C VAL A 402 0.95 -3.86 27.85
N VAL A 403 0.73 -3.88 29.17
CA VAL A 403 1.37 -4.84 30.08
C VAL A 403 1.07 -6.27 29.64
N ARG A 404 -0.17 -6.56 29.24
CA ARG A 404 -0.59 -7.88 28.77
C ARG A 404 0.15 -8.31 27.50
N THR A 405 0.20 -7.43 26.50
CA THR A 405 0.86 -7.74 25.23
C THR A 405 2.37 -7.95 25.43
N LEU A 406 3.02 -7.08 26.20
CA LEU A 406 4.45 -7.20 26.50
C LEU A 406 4.76 -8.46 27.30
N THR A 407 3.98 -8.77 28.34
CA THR A 407 4.14 -10.01 29.11
C THR A 407 3.95 -11.25 28.25
N PHE A 408 2.95 -11.25 27.36
CA PHE A 408 2.70 -12.36 26.44
C PHE A 408 3.91 -12.62 25.53
N ASP A 409 4.46 -11.57 24.92
CA ASP A 409 5.63 -11.67 24.06
C ASP A 409 6.91 -12.03 24.84
N ALA A 410 7.06 -11.54 26.07
CA ALA A 410 8.18 -11.83 26.96
C ALA A 410 8.24 -13.31 27.37
N LEU A 411 7.09 -13.94 27.61
CA LEU A 411 6.99 -15.36 27.94
C LEU A 411 7.18 -16.30 26.73
N GLY A 412 7.37 -15.72 25.53
CA GLY A 412 7.58 -16.49 24.30
C GLY A 412 6.32 -17.22 23.81
N LEU A 413 5.13 -16.77 24.22
CA LEU A 413 3.88 -17.34 23.74
C LEU A 413 3.70 -17.05 22.25
N THR A 414 3.07 -17.98 21.54
CA THR A 414 2.85 -17.85 20.10
C THR A 414 1.52 -17.17 19.84
N HIS A 415 1.57 -16.00 19.19
CA HIS A 415 0.36 -15.33 18.73
C HIS A 415 -0.38 -16.23 17.72
N THR A 416 -1.66 -16.49 18.00
CA THR A 416 -2.60 -17.19 17.10
C THR A 416 -3.50 -16.22 16.33
N CYS A 417 -3.17 -14.93 16.37
CA CYS A 417 -4.04 -13.86 15.92
C CYS A 417 -3.34 -12.83 15.03
N CYS A 418 -3.95 -12.52 13.88
CA CYS A 418 -3.58 -11.40 13.01
C CYS A 418 -2.10 -11.38 12.58
N THR A 419 -1.37 -12.49 12.75
CA THR A 419 0.05 -12.60 12.38
C THR A 419 0.19 -12.63 10.87
N GLU A 420 -0.83 -13.12 10.18
CA GLU A 420 -0.94 -13.20 8.74
C GLU A 420 -0.86 -11.82 8.05
N ILE A 421 -1.17 -10.74 8.77
CA ILE A 421 -1.01 -9.37 8.28
C ILE A 421 0.47 -9.02 8.04
N ASP A 422 1.39 -9.64 8.80
CA ASP A 422 2.82 -9.34 8.76
C ASP A 422 3.63 -10.38 7.95
N GLU A 423 3.00 -11.42 7.39
CA GLU A 423 3.68 -12.57 6.73
C GLU A 423 4.31 -12.22 5.37
N ASP A 424 3.68 -11.36 4.57
CA ASP A 424 4.12 -11.00 3.22
C ASP A 424 5.30 -10.00 3.18
N GLY A 425 5.82 -9.63 4.35
CA GLY A 425 7.02 -8.82 4.52
C GLY A 425 6.83 -7.63 5.45
N VAL A 426 7.84 -7.43 6.29
CA VAL A 426 7.92 -6.43 7.38
C VAL A 426 7.48 -5.02 6.99
N PHE A 427 7.79 -4.61 5.76
CA PHE A 427 7.59 -3.22 5.33
C PHE A 427 6.18 -2.93 4.85
N TRP A 428 5.49 -3.95 4.34
CA TRP A 428 4.27 -3.76 3.57
C TRP A 428 3.20 -4.74 4.00
N PRO A 429 2.66 -4.60 5.23
CA PRO A 429 1.51 -5.40 5.66
C PRO A 429 0.43 -5.34 4.59
N SER A 430 0.04 -6.52 4.11
CA SER A 430 -0.87 -6.70 3.00
C SER A 430 -2.10 -7.46 3.46
N VAL A 431 -3.07 -7.58 2.57
CA VAL A 431 -4.15 -8.55 2.78
C VAL A 431 -3.52 -9.95 2.76
N PRO A 432 -3.74 -10.76 3.81
CA PRO A 432 -3.21 -12.11 3.85
C PRO A 432 -3.79 -12.93 2.68
N LYS A 433 -2.93 -13.73 2.04
CA LYS A 433 -3.34 -14.64 0.97
C LYS A 433 -4.09 -15.86 1.50
N GLU A 434 -3.68 -16.29 2.69
CA GLU A 434 -4.23 -17.44 3.39
C GLU A 434 -4.43 -17.06 4.85
N GLY A 435 -5.58 -17.45 5.40
CA GLY A 435 -5.82 -17.37 6.83
C GLY A 435 -5.07 -18.47 7.57
N ARG A 436 -4.83 -18.26 8.86
CA ARG A 436 -4.30 -19.33 9.70
C ARG A 436 -5.31 -20.48 9.81
N ASP A 437 -4.80 -21.70 9.67
CA ASP A 437 -5.58 -22.92 9.83
C ASP A 437 -6.06 -23.06 11.29
N GLU A 438 -7.37 -23.31 11.48
CA GLU A 438 -7.97 -23.56 12.80
C GLU A 438 -7.32 -24.76 13.49
N ILE A 439 -6.86 -25.76 12.73
CA ILE A 439 -6.14 -26.92 13.26
C ILE A 439 -4.79 -26.50 13.85
N GLU A 440 -4.07 -25.61 13.16
CA GLU A 440 -2.81 -25.06 13.67
C GLU A 440 -3.05 -24.24 14.94
N VAL A 441 -4.09 -23.40 14.96
CA VAL A 441 -4.48 -22.63 16.16
C VAL A 441 -4.78 -23.58 17.33
N GLY A 442 -5.55 -24.64 17.09
CA GLY A 442 -5.86 -25.66 18.10
C GLY A 442 -4.59 -26.34 18.62
N ARG A 443 -3.68 -26.74 17.74
CA ARG A 443 -2.41 -27.35 18.12
C ARG A 443 -1.56 -26.42 18.98
N ILE A 444 -1.43 -25.15 18.60
CA ILE A 444 -0.67 -24.16 19.40
C ILE A 444 -1.32 -23.98 20.78
N SER A 445 -2.65 -23.92 20.84
CA SER A 445 -3.38 -23.81 22.09
C SER A 445 -3.14 -25.01 23.01
N ASP A 446 -3.13 -26.23 22.46
CA ASP A 446 -2.87 -27.46 23.21
C ASP A 446 -1.40 -27.52 23.68
N ASP A 447 -0.46 -27.22 22.78
CA ASP A 447 0.99 -27.24 23.05
C ASP A 447 1.38 -26.21 24.12
N GLN A 448 0.72 -25.05 24.15
CA GLN A 448 1.05 -23.94 25.07
C GLN A 448 0.06 -23.79 26.23
N TYR A 449 -0.85 -24.74 26.45
CA TYR A 449 -1.90 -24.65 27.48
C TYR A 449 -1.37 -24.26 28.87
N PHE A 450 -0.30 -24.91 29.33
CA PHE A 450 0.29 -24.61 30.63
C PHE A 450 0.92 -23.22 30.70
N LEU A 451 1.56 -22.78 29.61
CA LEU A 451 2.18 -21.46 29.54
C LEU A 451 1.13 -20.35 29.51
N VAL A 452 0.02 -20.57 28.82
CA VAL A 452 -1.13 -19.65 28.83
C VAL A 452 -1.70 -19.55 30.24
N ARG A 453 -1.82 -20.67 30.97
CA ARG A 453 -2.28 -20.64 32.37
C ARG A 453 -1.33 -19.84 33.27
N GLU A 454 -0.02 -20.09 33.18
CA GLU A 454 1.00 -19.33 33.92
C GLU A 454 0.97 -17.83 33.58
N PHE A 455 0.73 -17.51 32.31
CA PHE A 455 0.55 -16.15 31.84
C PHE A 455 -0.68 -15.49 32.47
N GLU A 456 -1.84 -16.15 32.51
CA GLU A 456 -3.04 -15.57 33.14
C GLU A 456 -2.85 -15.35 34.65
N GLU A 457 -2.20 -16.29 35.35
CA GLU A 457 -1.86 -16.13 36.77
C GLU A 457 -0.93 -14.93 37.00
N LEU A 458 0.08 -14.76 36.14
CA LEU A 458 0.97 -13.60 36.19
C LEU A 458 0.22 -12.31 35.86
N MET A 459 -0.73 -12.34 34.92
CA MET A 459 -1.51 -11.17 34.54
C MET A 459 -2.46 -10.72 35.65
N GLU A 460 -3.09 -11.64 36.39
CA GLU A 460 -3.91 -11.31 37.55
C GLU A 460 -3.09 -10.55 38.60
N GLU A 461 -1.85 -11.00 38.87
CA GLU A 461 -0.92 -10.31 39.75
C GLU A 461 -0.54 -8.91 39.21
N MET A 462 -0.17 -8.83 37.94
CA MET A 462 0.26 -7.59 37.29
C MET A 462 -0.84 -6.53 37.27
N GLU A 463 -2.06 -6.91 36.94
CA GLU A 463 -3.21 -6.00 36.91
C GLU A 463 -3.54 -5.48 38.31
N SER A 464 -3.54 -6.37 39.32
CA SER A 464 -3.71 -5.96 40.72
C SER A 464 -2.63 -4.97 41.16
N LYS A 465 -1.38 -5.18 40.74
CA LYS A 465 -0.25 -4.32 41.12
C LYS A 465 -0.21 -3.00 40.37
N LEU A 466 -0.64 -3.00 39.12
CA LEU A 466 -0.82 -1.78 38.34
C LEU A 466 -1.82 -0.85 39.03
N ASP A 467 -2.95 -1.41 39.50
CA ASP A 467 -3.97 -0.66 40.23
C ASP A 467 -3.52 -0.23 41.64
N GLU A 468 -2.81 -1.10 42.37
CA GLU A 468 -2.31 -0.82 43.73
C GLU A 468 -1.24 0.28 43.74
N LEU A 469 -0.29 0.22 42.80
CA LEU A 469 0.85 1.14 42.77
C LEU A 469 0.49 2.49 42.15
N GLY A 470 -0.46 2.52 41.20
CA GLY A 470 -0.91 3.75 40.54
C GLY A 470 0.22 4.53 39.84
N LEU A 471 1.29 3.84 39.46
CA LEU A 471 2.45 4.43 38.82
C LEU A 471 2.14 4.81 37.36
N PRO A 472 2.82 5.82 36.81
CA PRO A 472 2.86 6.00 35.36
C PRO A 472 3.30 4.70 34.68
N LEU A 473 2.71 4.39 33.52
CA LEU A 473 2.98 3.13 32.80
C LEU A 473 4.48 2.91 32.56
N GLU A 474 5.22 3.96 32.22
CA GLU A 474 6.68 3.89 32.04
C GLU A 474 7.40 3.41 33.31
N GLU A 475 7.09 4.01 34.47
CA GLU A 475 7.70 3.64 35.75
C GLU A 475 7.30 2.23 36.18
N PHE A 476 6.05 1.82 35.90
CA PHE A 476 5.59 0.46 36.18
C PHE A 476 6.34 -0.58 35.33
N LEU A 477 6.53 -0.29 34.04
CA LEU A 477 7.25 -1.16 33.11
C LEU A 477 8.74 -1.29 33.50
N ASP A 478 9.38 -0.18 33.86
CA ASP A 478 10.80 -0.16 34.26
C ASP A 478 11.10 -0.80 35.62
N GLY A 479 10.14 -0.74 36.54
CA GLY A 479 10.28 -1.28 37.88
C GLY A 479 9.61 -2.64 38.00
N TYR A 480 8.37 -2.62 38.49
CA TYR A 480 7.66 -3.82 38.93
C TYR A 480 7.54 -4.88 37.82
N TRP A 481 7.11 -4.48 36.63
CA TRP A 481 6.89 -5.41 35.53
C TRP A 481 8.19 -6.12 35.14
N TYR A 482 9.27 -5.37 34.92
CA TYR A 482 10.56 -5.92 34.51
C TYR A 482 11.08 -6.93 35.53
N ASP A 483 11.22 -6.50 36.79
CA ASP A 483 11.75 -7.33 37.86
C ASP A 483 10.92 -8.62 38.02
N ARG A 484 9.60 -8.51 37.92
CA ARG A 484 8.69 -9.64 38.11
C ARG A 484 8.70 -10.62 36.94
N VAL A 485 8.78 -10.13 35.70
CA VAL A 485 8.90 -10.99 34.49
C VAL A 485 10.24 -11.71 34.49
N ILE A 486 11.34 -11.02 34.81
CA ILE A 486 12.67 -11.65 34.94
C ILE A 486 12.65 -12.73 36.02
N GLU A 487 12.12 -12.42 37.21
CA GLU A 487 11.99 -13.40 38.28
C GLU A 487 11.19 -14.63 37.84
N HIS A 488 10.07 -14.42 37.12
CA HIS A 488 9.25 -15.51 36.60
C HIS A 488 10.05 -16.38 35.61
N LEU A 489 10.74 -15.76 34.65
CA LEU A 489 11.55 -16.48 33.66
C LEU A 489 12.72 -17.23 34.30
N SER A 490 13.40 -16.66 35.29
CA SER A 490 14.50 -17.33 36.01
C SER A 490 14.05 -18.56 36.80
N ARG A 491 12.75 -18.68 37.11
CA ARG A 491 12.18 -19.87 37.76
C ARG A 491 11.79 -20.95 36.76
N ARG A 492 11.41 -20.56 35.54
CA ARG A 492 10.97 -21.46 34.45
C ARG A 492 12.13 -22.28 33.89
N ASP A 493 13.33 -21.72 33.90
CA ASP A 493 14.51 -22.28 33.22
C ASP A 493 15.33 -23.27 34.07
N ARG A 494 14.65 -24.08 34.89
CA ARG A 494 15.29 -25.22 35.54
C ARG A 494 14.73 -26.50 34.95
N TYR A 495 15.33 -26.95 33.85
CA TYR A 495 15.54 -28.40 33.76
C TYR A 495 16.33 -28.76 35.01
N ASP A 496 15.66 -29.33 36.01
CA ASP A 496 16.39 -29.92 37.11
C ASP A 496 17.30 -31.03 36.55
N GLU A 497 18.35 -31.37 37.28
CA GLU A 497 19.30 -32.40 36.84
C GLU A 497 18.58 -33.73 36.53
N GLU A 498 17.41 -33.95 37.15
CA GLU A 498 16.54 -35.10 36.92
C GLU A 498 15.92 -35.08 35.50
N HIS A 499 15.37 -33.95 35.04
CA HIS A 499 14.82 -33.80 33.69
C HIS A 499 15.88 -33.99 32.59
N VAL A 500 17.06 -33.39 32.78
CA VAL A 500 18.20 -33.57 31.85
C VAL A 500 18.63 -35.03 31.82
N THR A 501 18.63 -35.70 32.99
CA THR A 501 19.00 -37.10 33.11
C THR A 501 17.98 -38.02 32.44
N GLU A 502 16.68 -37.78 32.61
CA GLU A 502 15.61 -38.56 31.97
C GLU A 502 15.58 -38.36 30.45
N ALA A 503 15.69 -37.12 29.96
CA ALA A 503 15.80 -36.83 28.53
C ALA A 503 17.00 -37.57 27.90
N ARG A 504 18.15 -37.56 28.59
CA ARG A 504 19.35 -38.29 28.16
C ARG A 504 19.13 -39.80 28.14
N LYS A 505 18.38 -40.37 29.09
CA LYS A 505 18.00 -41.79 29.07
C LYS A 505 17.12 -42.16 27.87
N MET A 506 16.34 -41.21 27.35
CA MET A 506 15.55 -41.37 26.13
C MET A 506 16.35 -41.11 24.84
N GLY A 507 17.67 -40.85 24.94
CA GLY A 507 18.52 -40.53 23.79
C GLY A 507 18.37 -39.09 23.27
N ILE A 508 17.69 -38.23 24.03
CA ILE A 508 17.52 -36.80 23.74
C ILE A 508 18.62 -36.05 24.48
N PHE A 509 19.47 -35.35 23.72
CA PHE A 509 20.52 -34.51 24.28
C PHE A 509 20.01 -33.08 24.32
N LEU A 510 19.57 -32.64 25.50
CA LEU A 510 19.22 -31.24 25.74
C LEU A 510 20.53 -30.44 25.82
N GLU A 511 20.72 -29.48 24.94
CA GLU A 511 21.72 -28.43 25.13
C GLU A 511 21.20 -27.50 26.23
N ALA A 512 22.02 -27.21 27.23
CA ALA A 512 21.69 -26.16 28.17
C ALA A 512 21.70 -24.84 27.39
N GLU A 513 20.53 -24.30 27.08
CA GLU A 513 20.45 -22.88 26.77
C GLU A 513 20.92 -22.17 28.04
N GLU A 514 22.04 -21.45 27.96
CA GLU A 514 22.37 -20.47 28.99
C GLU A 514 21.13 -19.57 29.12
N PHE A 515 20.69 -19.30 30.36
CA PHE A 515 19.60 -18.39 30.65
C PHE A 515 19.87 -17.05 29.95
N CYS A 516 19.34 -16.93 28.74
CA CYS A 516 19.42 -15.73 27.94
C CYS A 516 18.09 -15.05 28.18
N ILE A 517 18.12 -13.91 28.88
CA ILE A 517 16.99 -12.98 28.87
C ILE A 517 16.56 -12.88 27.41
N PRO A 518 15.33 -13.31 27.05
CA PRO A 518 14.89 -13.32 25.68
C PRO A 518 15.27 -12.00 25.04
N ASN A 519 15.90 -12.02 23.86
CA ASN A 519 16.35 -10.79 23.18
C ASN A 519 15.21 -9.74 23.06
N ARG A 520 13.96 -10.19 23.15
CA ARG A 520 12.76 -9.35 23.18
C ARG A 520 12.65 -8.52 24.46
N LEU A 521 13.05 -9.04 25.62
CA LEU A 521 13.05 -8.36 26.91
C LEU A 521 14.22 -7.38 27.07
N SER A 522 15.43 -7.77 26.64
CA SER A 522 16.62 -6.91 26.75
C SER A 522 16.55 -5.66 25.86
N LEU A 523 15.76 -5.72 24.77
CA LEU A 523 15.47 -4.56 23.92
C LEU A 523 14.38 -3.64 24.48
N GLN A 524 13.60 -4.11 25.47
CA GLN A 524 12.38 -3.45 25.91
C GLN A 524 12.59 -2.52 27.11
N PHE A 525 13.25 -2.97 28.18
CA PHE A 525 13.44 -2.16 29.40
C PHE A 525 14.75 -2.55 30.13
N ARG A 526 15.39 -1.56 30.78
CA ARG A 526 16.72 -1.59 31.45
C ARG A 526 17.87 -2.19 30.60
N SER A 527 18.86 -1.37 30.23
CA SER A 527 20.00 -1.85 29.42
C SER A 527 20.81 -2.93 30.15
N GLN A 528 21.22 -4.01 29.44
CA GLN A 528 22.11 -5.07 29.97
C GLN A 528 23.38 -4.54 30.67
N VAL A 529 23.83 -3.33 30.32
CA VAL A 529 25.01 -2.69 30.92
C VAL A 529 24.81 -2.39 32.41
N GLN A 530 23.58 -2.15 32.85
CA GLN A 530 23.26 -1.80 34.23
C GLN A 530 23.22 -3.05 35.12
N GLU A 531 22.72 -4.18 34.60
CA GLU A 531 22.69 -5.46 35.32
C GLU A 531 24.09 -6.02 35.60
N LEU A 532 25.01 -5.94 34.62
CA LEU A 532 26.40 -6.36 34.82
C LEU A 532 27.16 -5.43 35.80
N GLN A 533 26.74 -4.17 35.94
CA GLN A 533 27.30 -3.24 36.91
C GLN A 533 26.75 -3.47 38.33
N ASP A 534 25.49 -3.86 38.47
CA ASP A 534 24.89 -4.16 39.78
C ASP A 534 25.39 -5.51 40.34
N ASP A 535 25.58 -6.53 39.50
CA ASP A 535 26.17 -7.82 39.94
C ASP A 535 27.65 -7.70 40.33
N SER A 536 28.41 -6.82 39.67
CA SER A 536 29.83 -6.58 40.01
C SER A 536 30.03 -5.74 41.27
N LEU A 537 28.96 -5.15 41.83
CA LEU A 537 28.99 -4.44 43.12
C LEU A 537 28.64 -5.34 44.32
N LEU A 538 28.12 -6.55 44.09
CA LEU A 538 27.77 -7.50 45.16
C LEU A 538 28.92 -8.46 45.54
N ASP A 539 29.94 -8.58 44.70
CA ASP A 539 31.18 -9.34 44.99
C ASP A 539 32.35 -8.41 45.36
N GLY A 540 32.21 -7.70 46.48
CA GLY A 540 33.35 -7.10 47.18
C GLY A 540 34.04 -8.14 48.09
N PRO A 541 35.38 -8.23 48.13
CA PRO A 541 36.08 -9.24 48.92
C PRO A 541 35.84 -9.02 50.42
N LYS A 542 35.47 -10.09 51.13
CA LYS A 542 35.50 -10.19 52.60
C LYS A 542 36.91 -10.22 53.16
#